data_AF-A0A6J7H972-F1
#
_entry.id   AF-A0A6J7H972-F1
#
_cell.length_a   1.000
_cell.length_b   1.000
_cell.length_c   1.000
_cell.angle_alpha   90.00
_cell.angle_beta   90.00
_cell.angle_gamma   90.00
#
_symmetry.space_group_name_H-M   'P 1'
#
loop_
_entity.id
_entity.type
_entity.pdbx_description
1 polymer ?
#
loop_
_entity_poly.entity_id
_entity_poly.type
_entity_poly.pdbx_seq_one_letter_code
_entity_poly.pdbx_strand_id
1 'polypeptide(L)'
;MVLLLFDAYLPFTVSQILIPGLSSWETLPVALGITAFWLLIPVSIVGRLRPRMKNAGASLFQRTHWLAYAAWPFATMHYILAGTDALESWSLALLIAGGALLVLGLLARGFIPSPGPTRAAGSVVVRSSANSSK
;
A
#
# COMPACT_ATOMS: atom_id res chain seq x y z
N MET A 1 17.38 0.58 -5.75
CA MET A 1 18.52 0.73 -4.83
C MET A 1 19.75 0.02 -5.37
N VAL A 2 19.77 -1.32 -5.47
CA VAL A 2 20.96 -2.06 -5.94
C VAL A 2 21.46 -1.62 -7.32
N LEU A 3 20.56 -1.33 -8.27
CA LEU A 3 20.94 -0.91 -9.62
C LEU A 3 21.76 0.40 -9.64
N LEU A 4 21.58 1.31 -8.67
CA LEU A 4 22.30 2.58 -8.60
C LEU A 4 23.79 2.41 -8.25
N LEU A 5 24.18 1.27 -7.67
CA LEU A 5 25.59 0.96 -7.38
C LEU A 5 26.37 0.61 -8.65
N PHE A 6 25.69 0.31 -9.74
CA PHE A 6 26.27 -0.06 -11.03
C PHE A 6 26.08 1.04 -12.08
N ASP A 7 25.65 2.23 -11.66
CA ASP A 7 25.50 3.39 -12.54
C ASP A 7 26.86 4.05 -12.76
N ALA A 8 27.30 4.08 -14.02
CA ALA A 8 28.55 4.73 -14.43
C ALA A 8 28.39 6.24 -14.64
N TYR A 9 27.17 6.73 -14.87
CA TYR A 9 26.88 8.14 -15.09
C TYR A 9 26.80 8.90 -13.76
N LEU A 10 26.12 8.32 -12.78
CA LEU A 10 26.01 8.88 -11.44
C LEU A 10 26.41 7.84 -10.37
N PRO A 11 27.71 7.71 -10.05
CA PRO A 11 28.18 6.68 -9.13
C PRO A 11 27.75 7.00 -7.70
N PHE A 12 26.77 6.24 -7.20
CA PHE A 12 26.32 6.35 -5.81
C PHE A 12 27.10 5.44 -4.88
N THR A 13 27.41 5.94 -3.68
CA THR A 13 27.89 5.11 -2.57
C THR A 13 26.75 4.40 -1.84
N VAL A 14 27.06 3.34 -1.10
CA VAL A 14 26.07 2.60 -0.29
C VAL A 14 25.36 3.51 0.72
N SER A 15 26.09 4.44 1.35
CA SER A 15 25.50 5.40 2.29
C SER A 15 24.52 6.35 1.60
N GLN A 16 24.86 6.84 0.41
CA GLN A 16 24.00 7.76 -0.35
C GLN A 16 22.68 7.15 -0.82
N ILE A 17 22.61 5.84 -1.03
CA ILE A 17 21.36 5.16 -1.43
C ILE A 17 20.53 4.67 -0.24
N LEU A 18 21.09 4.62 0.97
CA LEU A 18 20.41 4.11 2.17
C LEU A 18 20.04 5.20 3.18
N ILE A 19 20.78 6.30 3.24
CA ILE A 19 20.58 7.36 4.23
C ILE A 19 20.00 8.59 3.52
N PRO A 20 18.75 9.00 3.85
CA PRO A 20 18.16 10.20 3.29
C PRO A 20 19.05 11.43 3.51
N GLY A 21 19.24 12.24 2.47
CA GLY A 21 19.94 13.52 2.55
C GLY A 21 21.47 13.46 2.38
N LEU A 22 22.07 12.28 2.19
CA LEU A 22 23.51 12.17 1.92
C LEU A 22 23.89 12.27 0.44
N SER A 23 22.91 12.18 -0.46
CA SER A 23 23.16 12.35 -1.89
C SER A 23 23.59 13.79 -2.19
N SER A 24 24.68 13.94 -2.97
CA SER A 24 25.12 15.23 -3.51
C SER A 24 24.36 15.65 -4.76
N TRP A 25 23.64 14.72 -5.39
CA TRP A 25 22.75 15.00 -6.53
C TRP A 25 21.31 14.98 -6.06
N GLU A 26 20.55 16.03 -6.41
CA GLU A 26 19.13 16.17 -6.10
C GLU A 26 18.79 15.69 -4.68
N THR A 27 19.47 16.27 -3.68
CA THR A 27 19.48 15.78 -2.30
C THR A 27 18.07 15.56 -1.74
N LEU A 28 17.16 16.52 -1.98
CA LEU A 28 15.78 16.43 -1.52
C LEU A 28 15.00 15.34 -2.28
N PRO A 29 14.91 15.34 -3.62
CA PRO A 29 14.25 14.26 -4.35
C PRO A 29 14.76 12.87 -4.00
N VAL A 30 16.08 12.68 -3.88
CA VAL A 30 16.67 11.39 -3.50
C VAL A 30 16.29 11.01 -2.06
N ALA A 31 16.32 11.95 -1.12
CA ALA A 31 15.89 11.69 0.26
C ALA A 31 14.43 11.21 0.35
N LEU A 32 13.53 11.79 -0.45
CA LEU A 32 12.12 11.37 -0.53
C LEU A 32 12.01 9.92 -1.03
N GLY A 33 12.79 9.56 -2.06
CA GLY A 33 12.82 8.20 -2.60
C GLY A 33 13.35 7.17 -1.60
N ILE A 34 14.42 7.49 -0.88
CA ILE A 34 14.99 6.62 0.18
C ILE A 34 13.98 6.45 1.33
N THR A 35 13.31 7.54 1.73
CA THR A 35 12.27 7.50 2.77
C THR A 35 11.11 6.60 2.35
N ALA A 36 10.60 6.76 1.12
CA ALA A 36 9.54 5.91 0.59
C ALA A 36 9.94 4.44 0.55
N PHE A 37 11.18 4.14 0.14
CA PHE A 37 11.71 2.78 0.14
C PHE A 37 11.69 2.15 1.54
N TRP A 38 12.19 2.87 2.56
CA TRP A 38 12.18 2.38 3.94
C TRP A 38 10.78 2.19 4.50
N LEU A 39 9.83 3.06 4.15
CA LEU A 39 8.42 2.92 4.56
C LEU A 39 7.77 1.65 3.96
N LEU A 40 8.17 1.25 2.75
CA LEU A 40 7.60 0.07 2.08
C LEU A 40 8.16 -1.26 2.58
N ILE A 41 9.35 -1.29 3.19
CA ILE A 41 9.93 -2.52 3.76
C ILE A 41 9.02 -3.16 4.82
N PRO A 42 8.61 -2.48 5.92
CA PRO A 42 7.76 -3.09 6.93
C PRO A 42 6.39 -3.50 6.37
N VAL A 43 5.81 -2.72 5.46
CA VAL A 43 4.55 -3.07 4.77
C VAL A 43 4.71 -4.39 4.01
N SER A 44 5.80 -4.54 3.27
CA SER A 44 6.09 -5.72 2.47
C SER A 44 6.32 -6.96 3.33
N ILE A 45 7.09 -6.82 4.42
CA ILE A 45 7.38 -7.90 5.35
C ILE A 45 6.09 -8.36 6.04
N VAL A 46 5.34 -7.44 6.63
CA VAL A 46 4.09 -7.77 7.33
C VAL A 46 3.04 -8.32 6.38
N GLY A 47 2.92 -7.78 5.16
CA GLY A 47 2.04 -8.31 4.11
C GLY A 47 2.33 -9.77 3.77
N ARG A 48 3.62 -10.14 3.62
CA ARG A 48 4.03 -11.54 3.36
C ARG A 48 3.86 -12.47 4.55
N LEU A 49 4.05 -11.95 5.77
CA LEU A 49 3.89 -12.73 6.99
C LEU A 49 2.43 -12.86 7.42
N ARG A 50 1.52 -12.01 6.91
CA ARG A 50 0.10 -11.96 7.31
C ARG A 50 -0.58 -13.34 7.34
N PRO A 51 -0.42 -14.22 6.33
CA PRO A 51 -1.05 -15.55 6.37
C PRO A 51 -0.56 -16.45 7.52
N ARG A 52 0.63 -16.19 8.06
CA ARG A 52 1.26 -16.96 9.14
C ARG A 52 0.90 -16.45 10.54
N MET A 53 0.40 -15.21 10.66
CA MET A 53 0.21 -14.51 11.94
C MET A 53 -1.16 -14.73 12.60
N LYS A 54 -1.96 -15.69 12.12
CA LYS A 54 -3.31 -16.03 12.63
C LYS A 54 -4.14 -14.75 12.86
N ASN A 55 -4.76 -14.60 14.04
CA ASN A 55 -5.67 -13.51 14.38
C ASN A 55 -4.97 -12.13 14.49
N ALA A 56 -3.68 -12.09 14.82
CA ALA A 56 -2.92 -10.85 14.95
C ALA A 56 -2.46 -10.28 13.59
N GLY A 57 -2.46 -11.10 12.54
CA GLY A 57 -1.97 -10.69 11.22
C GLY A 57 -2.79 -9.58 10.57
N ALA A 58 -4.11 -9.56 10.80
CA ALA A 58 -4.99 -8.55 10.21
C ALA A 58 -4.78 -7.16 10.83
N SER A 59 -4.69 -7.07 12.17
CA SER A 59 -4.51 -5.81 12.87
C SER A 59 -3.11 -5.22 12.63
N LEU A 60 -2.07 -6.06 12.62
CA LEU A 60 -0.72 -5.63 12.31
C LEU A 60 -0.58 -5.19 10.85
N PHE A 61 -1.18 -5.95 9.93
CA PHE A 61 -1.23 -5.56 8.51
C PHE A 61 -1.88 -4.19 8.36
N GLN A 62 -3.05 -3.97 8.96
CA GLN A 62 -3.72 -2.67 8.87
C GLN A 62 -2.86 -1.53 9.42
N ARG A 63 -2.21 -1.72 10.58
CA ARG A 63 -1.30 -0.71 11.17
C ARG A 63 -0.13 -0.37 10.25
N THR A 64 0.56 -1.39 9.75
CA THR A 64 1.68 -1.17 8.82
C THR A 64 1.24 -0.60 7.49
N HIS A 65 0.06 -0.96 6.98
CA HIS A 65 -0.43 -0.48 5.70
C HIS A 65 -0.65 1.04 5.68
N TRP A 66 -0.88 1.68 6.82
CA TRP A 66 -0.88 3.15 6.91
C TRP A 66 0.44 3.78 6.44
N LEU A 67 1.57 3.08 6.60
CA LEU A 67 2.86 3.55 6.08
C LEU A 67 2.89 3.57 4.55
N ALA A 68 2.14 2.71 3.87
CA ALA A 68 2.02 2.74 2.41
C ALA A 68 1.32 4.01 1.93
N TYR A 69 0.32 4.50 2.69
CA TYR A 69 -0.33 5.78 2.39
C TYR A 69 0.63 6.97 2.53
N ALA A 70 1.60 6.90 3.46
CA ALA A 70 2.67 7.90 3.57
C ALA A 70 3.76 7.71 2.51
N ALA A 71 4.08 6.48 2.12
CA ALA A 71 5.07 6.19 1.08
C ALA A 71 4.65 6.70 -0.31
N TRP A 72 3.35 6.65 -0.62
CA TRP A 72 2.81 7.11 -1.90
C TRP A 72 3.17 8.56 -2.25
N PRO A 73 2.86 9.59 -1.43
CA PRO A 73 3.24 10.96 -1.76
C PRO A 73 4.75 11.16 -1.81
N PHE A 74 5.54 10.49 -0.96
CA PHE A 74 7.00 10.56 -1.01
C PHE A 74 7.57 10.02 -2.33
N ALA A 75 7.08 8.85 -2.78
CA ALA A 75 7.49 8.27 -4.05
C ALA A 75 7.06 9.12 -5.25
N THR A 76 5.84 9.67 -5.22
CA THR A 76 5.33 10.56 -6.27
C THR A 76 6.14 11.85 -6.35
N MET A 77 6.46 12.48 -5.21
CA MET A 77 7.31 13.67 -5.18
C MET A 77 8.73 13.36 -5.65
N HIS A 78 9.31 12.22 -5.25
CA HIS A 78 10.59 11.77 -5.78
C HIS A 78 10.58 11.67 -7.31
N TYR A 79 9.55 11.03 -7.88
CA TYR A 79 9.38 10.93 -9.34
C TYR A 79 9.29 12.31 -10.01
N ILE A 80 8.40 13.18 -9.52
CA ILE A 80 8.15 14.49 -10.13
C ILE A 80 9.38 15.39 -10.07
N LEU A 81 10.10 15.38 -8.94
CA LEU A 81 11.21 16.30 -8.73
C LEU A 81 12.53 15.79 -9.33
N ALA A 82 12.76 14.47 -9.37
CA ALA A 82 13.97 13.90 -9.95
C ALA A 82 13.84 13.59 -11.45
N GLY A 83 12.61 13.40 -11.96
CA GLY A 83 12.33 13.01 -13.33
C GLY A 83 12.42 14.19 -14.30
N THR A 84 13.32 14.09 -15.27
CA THR A 84 13.48 15.13 -16.33
C THR A 84 12.29 15.19 -17.28
N ASP A 85 11.54 14.09 -17.40
CA ASP A 85 10.37 13.91 -18.25
C ASP A 85 9.05 13.87 -17.46
N ALA A 86 9.07 14.17 -16.16
CA ALA A 86 7.91 14.02 -15.30
C ALA A 86 6.71 14.90 -15.70
N LEU A 87 6.96 16.02 -16.37
CA LEU A 87 5.91 16.95 -16.84
C LEU A 87 5.57 16.78 -18.32
N GLU A 88 6.14 15.79 -19.00
CA GLU A 88 5.76 15.46 -20.36
C GLU A 88 4.31 15.00 -20.44
N SER A 89 3.65 15.26 -21.57
CA SER A 89 2.20 15.04 -21.71
C SER A 89 1.78 13.60 -21.46
N TRP A 90 2.62 12.64 -21.87
CA TRP A 90 2.38 11.21 -21.64
C TRP A 90 2.54 10.83 -20.16
N SER A 91 3.51 11.43 -19.46
CA SER A 91 3.71 11.22 -18.02
C SER A 91 2.52 11.75 -17.23
N LEU A 92 2.11 12.99 -17.52
CA LEU A 92 0.94 13.60 -16.89
C LEU A 92 -0.32 12.79 -17.14
N ALA A 93 -0.51 12.28 -18.37
CA ALA A 93 -1.63 11.41 -18.70
C ALA A 93 -1.64 10.14 -17.83
N LEU A 94 -0.47 9.51 -17.61
CA LEU A 94 -0.35 8.34 -16.74
C LEU A 94 -0.62 8.66 -15.27
N LEU A 95 -0.06 9.77 -14.75
CA LEU A 95 -0.31 10.22 -13.37
C LEU A 95 -1.79 10.50 -13.13
N ILE A 96 -2.44 11.23 -14.05
CA ILE A 96 -3.86 11.57 -13.96
C ILE A 96 -4.72 10.31 -14.08
N ALA A 97 -4.46 9.46 -15.08
CA ALA A 97 -5.23 8.24 -15.27
C ALA A 97 -5.09 7.27 -14.09
N GLY A 98 -3.86 7.05 -13.60
CA GLY A 98 -3.60 6.21 -12.44
C GLY A 98 -4.25 6.76 -11.16
N GLY A 99 -4.14 8.07 -10.93
CA GLY A 99 -4.79 8.76 -9.82
C GLY A 99 -6.32 8.67 -9.89
N ALA A 100 -6.90 8.89 -11.08
CA ALA A 100 -8.33 8.77 -11.31
C ALA A 100 -8.83 7.34 -11.06
N LEU A 101 -8.13 6.32 -11.55
CA LEU A 101 -8.47 4.92 -11.29
C LEU A 101 -8.41 4.58 -9.80
N LEU A 102 -7.43 5.11 -9.07
CA LEU A 102 -7.33 4.92 -7.62
C LEU A 102 -8.51 5.58 -6.90
N VAL A 103 -8.85 6.82 -7.23
CA VAL A 103 -10.02 7.53 -6.66
C VAL A 103 -11.31 6.80 -6.99
N LEU A 104 -11.54 6.43 -8.26
CA LEU A 104 -12.72 5.69 -8.70
C LEU A 104 -12.82 4.32 -7.99
N GLY A 105 -11.71 3.61 -7.83
CA GLY A 105 -11.68 2.34 -7.11
C GLY A 105 -12.02 2.49 -5.63
N LEU A 106 -11.53 3.54 -4.97
CA LEU A 106 -11.87 3.87 -3.58
C LEU A 106 -13.35 4.24 -3.43
N LEU A 107 -13.88 5.06 -4.34
CA LEU A 107 -15.30 5.41 -4.38
C LEU A 107 -16.16 4.16 -4.59
N ALA A 108 -15.87 3.37 -5.63
CA ALA A 108 -16.59 2.13 -5.92
C ALA A 108 -16.58 1.17 -4.72
N ARG A 109 -15.44 1.02 -4.03
CA ARG A 109 -15.35 0.20 -2.81
C ARG A 109 -16.20 0.76 -1.67
N GLY A 110 -16.29 2.07 -1.51
CA GLY A 110 -17.19 2.71 -0.55
C GLY A 110 -18.67 2.49 -0.87
N PHE A 111 -19.01 2.31 -2.14
CA PHE A 111 -20.38 2.05 -2.61
C PHE A 111 -20.76 0.57 -2.68
N ILE A 112 -19.82 -0.37 -2.57
CA ILE A 112 -20.12 -1.80 -2.51
C ILE A 112 -20.42 -2.16 -1.04
N PRO A 113 -21.68 -2.42 -0.64
CA PRO A 113 -21.97 -2.90 0.70
C PRO A 113 -21.23 -4.23 0.90
N SER A 114 -20.55 -4.40 2.04
CA SER A 114 -20.04 -5.74 2.40
C SER A 114 -21.22 -6.72 2.31
N PRO A 115 -21.07 -7.88 1.64
CA PRO A 115 -22.09 -8.91 1.67
C PRO A 115 -22.46 -9.14 3.13
N GLY A 116 -23.68 -8.74 3.50
CA GLY A 116 -24.14 -8.83 4.87
C GLY A 116 -23.95 -10.28 5.32
N PRO A 117 -23.53 -10.53 6.58
CA PRO A 117 -23.36 -11.89 7.07
C PRO A 117 -24.63 -12.66 6.74
N THR A 118 -24.52 -13.64 5.86
CA THR A 118 -25.61 -14.55 5.54
C THR A 118 -25.89 -15.29 6.84
N ARG A 119 -26.80 -14.76 7.66
CA ARG A 119 -27.38 -15.52 8.76
C ARG A 119 -27.94 -16.75 8.08
N ALA A 120 -27.30 -17.89 8.30
CA ALA A 120 -27.83 -19.17 7.90
C ALA A 120 -29.24 -19.24 8.49
N ALA A 121 -30.24 -19.00 7.64
CA ALA A 121 -31.63 -19.23 7.95
C ALA A 121 -31.77 -20.74 8.13
N GLY A 122 -31.66 -21.22 9.36
CA GLY A 122 -31.42 -22.64 9.56
C GLY A 122 -31.39 -23.07 11.02
N SER A 123 -32.41 -22.72 11.79
CA SER A 123 -33.06 -23.64 12.73
C SER A 123 -34.19 -22.90 13.43
N VAL A 124 -35.29 -22.71 12.71
CA VAL A 124 -36.58 -22.71 13.39
C VAL A 124 -36.69 -24.10 14.00
N VAL A 125 -36.33 -24.22 15.27
CA VAL A 125 -36.64 -25.39 16.08
C VAL A 125 -38.16 -25.40 16.23
N VAL A 126 -38.84 -26.02 15.27
CA VAL A 126 -40.25 -26.39 15.40
C VAL A 126 -40.30 -27.44 16.51
N ARG A 127 -40.60 -27.01 17.74
CA ARG A 127 -40.99 -27.93 18.81
C ARG A 127 -42.34 -28.53 18.43
N SER A 128 -42.32 -29.70 17.82
CA SER A 128 -43.47 -30.58 17.68
C SER A 128 -43.24 -31.82 18.56
N SER A 129 -44.08 -31.95 19.59
CA SER A 129 -44.46 -33.19 20.28
C SER A 129 -45.31 -32.74 21.48
N ALA A 130 -46.63 -32.67 21.37
CA ALA A 130 -47.53 -33.80 21.53
C ALA A 130 -47.48 -34.44 22.94
N ASN A 131 -48.62 -34.32 23.62
CA ASN A 131 -49.23 -35.30 24.52
C ASN A 131 -48.69 -35.44 25.96
N SER A 132 -49.50 -35.03 26.95
CA SER A 132 -50.18 -36.00 27.82
C SER A 132 -51.33 -35.35 28.57
N SER A 133 -52.51 -35.92 28.31
CA SER A 133 -53.73 -35.84 29.10
C SER A 133 -53.53 -36.36 30.54
N LYS A 134 -54.42 -35.87 31.42
CA LYS A 134 -54.77 -36.27 32.80
C LYS A 134 -54.19 -35.43 33.92
#